data_AF-A0AAP0NKQ6-F1
#
_entry.id   AF-A0AAP0NKQ6-F1
#
_cell.length_a   1.000
_cell.length_b   1.000
_cell.length_c   1.000
_cell.angle_alpha   90.00
_cell.angle_beta   90.00
_cell.angle_gamma   90.00
#
_symmetry.space_group_name_H-M   'P 1'
#
loop_
_entity.id
_entity.type
_entity.pdbx_description
1 polymer ?
#
loop_
_entity_poly.entity_id
_entity_poly.type
_entity_poly.pdbx_seq_one_letter_code
_entity_poly.pdbx_strand_id
1 'polypeptide(L)'
;MKSTYRKIPFSDVVVKTNKNAYWGRKWNLSDVIYFVVMLTLHLMCLFAPSTFNWKAFWVAAILYVVTGIFGIFLSYHRHLSHSSFKLPKLLEYFFAYCGVQALQGHPIDWVSRHRFHHKFTDTERDPHTPVDGFWFSHINWIFNTEYVIEKVGKRKNVGDLRKQFYYRFIHRTYLLHPLALGILLYKLGVGLSLCGAWE
;
A
#
# COMPACT_ATOMS: atom_id res chain seq x y z
N MET A 1 15.36 -27.67 -2.98
CA MET A 1 15.72 -27.46 -1.55
C MET A 1 14.55 -27.89 -0.69
N LYS A 2 14.73 -28.77 0.30
CA LYS A 2 13.68 -29.09 1.28
C LYS A 2 13.44 -27.85 2.15
N SER A 3 12.20 -27.41 2.27
CA SER A 3 11.84 -26.32 3.19
C SER A 3 12.04 -26.80 4.63
N THR A 4 12.90 -26.14 5.38
CA THR A 4 13.03 -26.32 6.82
C THR A 4 12.02 -25.42 7.54
N TYR A 5 11.56 -25.88 8.70
CA TYR A 5 10.54 -25.22 9.49
C TYR A 5 11.07 -24.92 10.90
N ARG A 6 10.71 -23.77 11.48
CA ARG A 6 11.06 -23.35 12.84
C ARG A 6 9.82 -22.86 13.57
N LYS A 7 9.64 -23.31 14.83
CA LYS A 7 8.60 -22.80 15.73
C LYS A 7 9.00 -21.42 16.26
N ILE A 8 8.08 -20.46 16.26
CA ILE A 8 8.30 -19.16 16.92
C ILE A 8 8.25 -19.38 18.44
N PRO A 9 9.21 -18.85 19.23
CA PRO A 9 9.14 -18.93 20.68
C PRO A 9 7.81 -18.39 21.21
N PHE A 10 7.16 -19.13 22.12
CA PHE A 10 5.86 -18.75 22.74
C PHE A 10 4.66 -18.67 21.78
N SER A 11 4.73 -19.29 20.59
CA SER A 11 3.62 -19.36 19.63
C SER A 11 3.50 -20.75 19.03
N ASP A 12 2.28 -21.19 18.70
CA ASP A 12 2.03 -22.43 17.97
C ASP A 12 2.25 -22.30 16.45
N VAL A 13 2.64 -21.12 15.99
CA VAL A 13 2.95 -20.86 14.59
C VAL A 13 4.32 -21.43 14.22
N VAL A 14 4.34 -22.15 13.10
CA VAL A 14 5.53 -22.71 12.48
C VAL A 14 5.84 -21.94 11.20
N VAL A 15 7.08 -21.47 11.08
CA VAL A 15 7.54 -20.62 9.97
C VAL A 15 8.53 -21.38 9.10
N LYS A 16 8.47 -21.15 7.79
CA LYS A 16 9.47 -21.63 6.83
C LYS A 16 10.77 -20.85 7.00
N THR A 17 11.86 -21.54 7.28
CA THR A 17 13.18 -20.89 7.49
C THR A 17 13.92 -20.59 6.19
N ASN A 18 13.52 -21.19 5.08
CA ASN A 18 14.32 -21.20 3.85
C ASN A 18 13.58 -20.61 2.64
N LYS A 19 13.06 -19.39 2.79
CA LYS A 19 12.57 -18.60 1.66
C LYS A 19 13.34 -17.29 1.62
N ASN A 20 14.47 -17.31 0.90
CA ASN A 20 15.14 -16.07 0.55
C ASN A 20 14.20 -15.29 -0.37
N ALA A 21 13.49 -14.31 0.19
CA ALA A 21 12.59 -13.44 -0.56
C ALA A 21 13.33 -12.62 -1.64
N TYR A 22 14.66 -12.56 -1.56
CA TYR A 22 15.52 -11.73 -2.39
C TYR A 22 16.56 -12.53 -3.18
N TRP A 23 17.23 -13.47 -2.52
CA TRP A 23 18.36 -14.21 -3.09
C TRP A 23 17.90 -15.44 -3.87
N GLY A 24 18.43 -15.61 -5.08
CA GLY A 24 18.17 -16.79 -5.92
C GLY A 24 16.88 -16.75 -6.75
N ARG A 25 16.16 -15.62 -6.76
CA ARG A 25 15.02 -15.38 -7.67
C ARG A 25 15.35 -14.32 -8.72
N LYS A 26 14.68 -14.37 -9.86
CA LYS A 26 14.71 -13.30 -10.86
C LYS A 26 13.77 -12.18 -10.42
N TRP A 27 14.25 -10.94 -10.48
CA TRP A 27 13.44 -9.75 -10.21
C TRP A 27 12.82 -9.29 -11.51
N ASN A 28 11.52 -9.05 -11.50
CA ASN A 28 10.85 -8.40 -12.63
C ASN A 28 10.93 -6.88 -12.49
N LEU A 29 10.55 -6.16 -13.55
CA LEU A 29 10.60 -4.71 -13.58
C LEU A 29 9.75 -4.07 -12.47
N SER A 30 8.58 -4.62 -12.15
CA SER A 30 7.71 -4.10 -11.09
C SER A 30 8.36 -4.21 -9.70
N ASP A 31 9.04 -5.33 -9.42
CA ASP A 31 9.78 -5.53 -8.18
C ASP A 31 10.88 -4.48 -8.02
N VAL A 32 11.65 -4.23 -9.09
CA VAL A 32 12.72 -3.22 -9.10
C VAL A 32 12.13 -1.83 -8.91
N ILE A 33 11.04 -1.50 -9.60
CA ILE A 33 10.36 -0.20 -9.45
C ILE A 33 9.90 0.00 -8.00
N TYR A 34 9.21 -0.97 -7.40
CA TYR A 34 8.75 -0.84 -6.02
C TYR A 34 9.92 -0.69 -5.04
N PHE A 35 10.99 -1.45 -5.24
CA PHE A 35 12.18 -1.34 -4.40
C PHE A 35 12.85 0.03 -4.51
N VAL A 36 13.07 0.52 -5.73
CA VAL A 36 13.68 1.85 -5.96
C VAL A 36 12.79 2.96 -5.41
N VAL A 37 11.48 2.92 -5.65
CA VAL A 37 10.55 3.94 -5.13
C VAL A 37 10.56 3.94 -3.60
N MET A 38 10.45 2.77 -2.97
CA MET A 38 10.47 2.66 -1.51
C MET A 38 11.80 3.14 -0.95
N LEU A 39 12.93 2.70 -1.51
CA LEU A 39 14.26 3.11 -1.06
C LEU A 39 14.44 4.62 -1.18
N THR A 40 14.08 5.20 -2.33
CA THR A 40 14.18 6.65 -2.55
C THR A 40 13.34 7.44 -1.55
N LEU A 41 12.08 7.06 -1.30
CA LEU A 41 11.23 7.74 -0.32
C LEU A 41 11.83 7.70 1.09
N HIS A 42 12.41 6.57 1.50
CA HIS A 42 13.05 6.45 2.83
C HIS A 42 14.35 7.25 2.93
N LEU A 43 15.15 7.27 1.86
CA LEU A 43 16.36 8.10 1.82
C LEU A 43 16.00 9.59 1.83
N MET A 44 14.91 10.00 1.19
CA MET A 44 14.42 11.38 1.25
C MET A 44 14.02 11.80 2.67
N CYS A 45 13.48 10.89 3.48
CA CYS A 45 13.15 11.18 4.88
C CYS A 45 14.37 11.57 5.73
N LEU A 46 15.59 11.17 5.35
CA LEU A 46 16.82 11.58 6.05
C LEU A 46 17.08 13.09 5.96
N PHE A 47 16.50 13.76 4.96
CA PHE A 47 16.59 15.22 4.79
C PHE A 47 15.44 15.98 5.46
N ALA A 48 14.49 15.29 6.09
CA ALA A 48 13.37 15.94 6.79
C ALA A 48 13.83 16.87 7.94
N PRO A 49 14.84 16.53 8.77
CA PRO A 49 15.29 17.41 9.86
C PRO A 49 15.86 18.75 9.37
N SER A 50 16.55 18.76 8.22
CA SER A 50 17.15 19.98 7.67
C SER A 50 16.15 20.88 6.94
N THR A 51 14.93 20.39 6.69
CA THR A 51 13.87 21.09 5.94
C THR A 51 12.58 21.25 6.73
N PHE A 52 12.65 21.01 8.05
CA PHE A 52 11.48 21.01 8.93
C PHE A 52 10.86 22.40 9.06
N ASN A 53 9.52 22.45 9.02
CA ASN A 53 8.75 23.60 9.46
C ASN A 53 7.35 23.16 9.94
N TRP A 54 6.73 23.97 10.79
CA TRP A 54 5.44 23.64 11.42
C TRP A 54 4.28 23.56 10.43
N LYS A 55 4.27 24.37 9.37
CA LYS A 55 3.22 24.36 8.35
C LYS A 55 3.24 23.03 7.59
N ALA A 56 4.42 22.60 7.13
CA ALA A 56 4.63 21.31 6.48
C ALA A 56 4.32 20.13 7.40
N PHE A 57 4.66 20.23 8.69
CA PHE A 57 4.28 19.22 9.69
C PHE A 57 2.77 19.05 9.76
N TRP A 58 2.00 20.14 9.90
CA TRP A 58 0.54 20.06 9.97
C TRP A 58 -0.09 19.56 8.67
N VAL A 59 0.44 19.96 7.50
CA VAL A 59 0.02 19.40 6.21
C VAL A 59 0.27 17.88 6.18
N ALA A 60 1.43 17.42 6.62
CA ALA A 60 1.76 16.00 6.68
C ALA A 60 0.83 15.25 7.67
N ALA A 61 0.56 15.82 8.84
CA ALA A 61 -0.35 15.24 9.84
C ALA A 61 -1.79 15.13 9.31
N ILE A 62 -2.30 16.17 8.65
CA ILE A 62 -3.62 16.15 8.00
C ILE A 62 -3.65 15.09 6.90
N LEU A 63 -2.64 15.06 6.03
CA LEU A 63 -2.55 14.05 4.97
C LEU A 63 -2.49 12.63 5.55
N TYR A 64 -1.78 12.41 6.66
CA TYR A 64 -1.75 11.13 7.34
C TYR A 64 -3.15 10.69 7.80
N VAL A 65 -3.91 11.59 8.41
CA VAL A 65 -5.30 11.31 8.83
C VAL A 65 -6.21 11.06 7.62
N VAL A 66 -6.15 11.93 6.61
CA VAL A 66 -6.97 11.83 5.40
C VAL A 66 -6.70 10.53 4.65
N THR A 67 -5.43 10.20 4.39
CA THR A 67 -5.06 9.05 3.59
C THR A 67 -5.09 7.74 4.39
N GLY A 68 -4.61 7.75 5.64
CA GLY A 68 -4.55 6.56 6.50
C GLY A 68 -5.88 6.21 7.14
N ILE A 69 -6.50 7.13 7.87
CA ILE A 69 -7.74 6.86 8.62
C ILE A 69 -8.93 6.81 7.67
N PHE A 70 -9.14 7.85 6.87
CA PHE A 70 -10.31 7.89 5.98
C PHE A 70 -10.10 7.06 4.70
N GLY A 71 -8.91 7.13 4.10
CA GLY A 71 -8.58 6.39 2.89
C GLY A 71 -8.42 4.88 3.11
N ILE A 72 -7.43 4.47 3.90
CA ILE A 72 -7.12 3.05 4.08
C ILE A 72 -8.09 2.39 5.06
N PHE A 73 -8.19 2.89 6.30
CA PHE A 73 -8.96 2.22 7.35
C PHE A 73 -10.48 2.26 7.09
N LEU A 74 -11.05 3.45 6.87
CA LEU A 74 -12.50 3.58 6.66
C LEU A 74 -12.92 3.03 5.29
N SER A 75 -12.27 3.49 4.21
CA SER A 75 -12.65 3.10 2.85
C SER A 75 -12.12 1.74 2.43
N TYR A 76 -10.83 1.59 2.14
CA TYR A 76 -10.31 0.35 1.55
C TYR A 76 -10.57 -0.88 2.44
N HIS A 77 -10.32 -0.74 3.74
CA HIS A 77 -10.45 -1.83 4.69
C HIS A 77 -11.91 -2.09 5.08
N ARG A 78 -12.55 -1.20 5.84
CA ARG A 78 -13.87 -1.50 6.43
C ARG A 78 -15.01 -1.46 5.42
N HIS A 79 -15.03 -0.47 4.53
CA HIS A 79 -16.10 -0.32 3.56
C HIS A 79 -15.91 -1.21 2.34
N LEU A 80 -14.84 -1.03 1.56
CA LEU A 80 -14.66 -1.72 0.29
C LEU A 80 -14.32 -3.19 0.47
N SER A 81 -13.47 -3.57 1.44
CA SER A 81 -13.11 -4.99 1.60
C SER A 81 -14.15 -5.77 2.38
N HIS A 82 -14.64 -5.22 3.49
CA HIS A 82 -15.51 -5.92 4.44
C HIS A 82 -16.99 -5.55 4.36
N SER A 83 -17.37 -4.53 3.57
CA SER A 83 -18.76 -4.06 3.48
C SER A 83 -19.40 -3.78 4.85
N SER A 84 -18.62 -3.29 5.81
CA SER A 84 -19.02 -3.14 7.22
C SER A 84 -20.16 -2.13 7.43
N PHE A 85 -20.34 -1.22 6.48
CA PHE A 85 -21.38 -0.19 6.47
C PHE A 85 -21.63 0.28 5.04
N LYS A 86 -22.74 0.97 4.82
CA LYS A 86 -23.10 1.55 3.52
C LYS A 86 -22.77 3.04 3.49
N LEU A 87 -22.26 3.52 2.36
CA LEU A 87 -22.03 4.94 2.10
C LEU A 87 -22.83 5.37 0.85
N PRO A 88 -23.30 6.62 0.79
CA PRO A 88 -23.65 7.26 -0.47
C PRO A 88 -22.46 7.18 -1.45
N LYS A 89 -22.73 6.98 -2.74
CA LYS A 89 -21.66 6.75 -3.74
C LYS A 89 -20.65 7.87 -3.85
N LEU A 90 -21.06 9.12 -3.64
CA LEU A 90 -20.14 10.25 -3.63
C LEU A 90 -19.10 10.14 -2.50
N LEU A 91 -19.54 9.77 -1.30
CA LEU A 91 -18.64 9.60 -0.15
C LEU A 91 -17.76 8.35 -0.31
N GLU A 92 -18.30 7.26 -0.85
CA GLU A 92 -17.52 6.06 -1.19
C GLU A 92 -16.35 6.41 -2.12
N TYR A 93 -16.62 7.14 -3.21
CA TYR A 93 -15.59 7.55 -4.16
C TYR A 93 -14.60 8.54 -3.56
N PHE A 94 -15.09 9.53 -2.80
CA PHE A 94 -14.24 10.50 -2.12
C PHE A 94 -13.24 9.82 -1.17
N PHE A 95 -13.71 8.98 -0.24
CA PHE A 95 -12.81 8.31 0.67
C PHE A 95 -11.90 7.30 -0.04
N ALA A 96 -12.39 6.62 -1.08
CA ALA A 96 -11.52 5.79 -1.91
C ALA A 96 -10.41 6.62 -2.59
N TYR A 97 -10.70 7.85 -3.02
CA TYR A 97 -9.70 8.75 -3.58
C TYR A 97 -8.65 9.17 -2.54
N CYS A 98 -9.05 9.44 -1.30
CA CYS A 98 -8.11 9.65 -0.20
C CYS A 98 -7.16 8.45 -0.03
N GLY A 99 -7.66 7.23 -0.18
CA GLY A 99 -6.84 6.01 -0.12
C GLY A 99 -5.84 5.88 -1.27
N VAL A 100 -6.17 6.39 -2.47
CA VAL A 100 -5.24 6.42 -3.63
C VAL A 100 -3.97 7.22 -3.30
N GLN A 101 -4.10 8.28 -2.49
CA GLN A 101 -3.00 9.14 -2.09
C GLN A 101 -2.08 8.51 -1.03
N ALA A 102 -2.48 7.38 -0.42
CA ALA A 102 -1.69 6.68 0.60
C ALA A 102 -0.53 5.82 0.03
N LEU A 103 -0.39 5.76 -1.31
CA LEU A 103 0.64 4.97 -2.00
C LEU A 103 0.66 3.45 -1.73
N GLN A 104 -0.43 2.87 -1.21
CA GLN A 104 -0.53 1.42 -0.94
C GLN A 104 -1.08 0.59 -2.11
N GLY A 105 -1.25 1.20 -3.29
CA GLY A 105 -1.86 0.59 -4.47
C GLY A 105 -3.28 1.08 -4.72
N HIS A 106 -3.77 0.84 -5.94
CA HIS A 106 -5.11 1.26 -6.33
C HIS A 106 -6.21 0.38 -5.70
N PRO A 107 -7.45 0.86 -5.57
CA PRO A 107 -8.49 0.21 -4.77
C PRO A 107 -8.76 -1.25 -5.18
N ILE A 108 -8.84 -1.52 -6.49
CA ILE A 108 -9.09 -2.88 -7.02
C ILE A 108 -8.03 -3.88 -6.55
N ASP A 109 -6.76 -3.49 -6.50
CA ASP A 109 -5.65 -4.39 -6.18
C ASP A 109 -5.49 -4.58 -4.67
N TRP A 110 -5.57 -3.48 -3.91
CA TRP A 110 -5.53 -3.51 -2.45
C TRP A 110 -6.68 -4.35 -1.89
N VAL A 111 -7.92 -4.07 -2.30
CA VAL A 111 -9.12 -4.79 -1.82
C VAL A 111 -9.08 -6.26 -2.23
N SER A 112 -8.59 -6.55 -3.44
CA SER A 112 -8.43 -7.94 -3.91
C SER A 112 -7.47 -8.70 -3.01
N ARG A 113 -6.27 -8.16 -2.77
CA ARG A 113 -5.26 -8.78 -1.89
C ARG A 113 -5.81 -8.97 -0.47
N HIS A 114 -6.42 -7.93 0.09
CA HIS A 114 -6.96 -7.94 1.45
C HIS A 114 -8.04 -9.01 1.65
N ARG A 115 -8.98 -9.10 0.70
CA ARG A 115 -10.01 -10.17 0.70
C ARG A 115 -9.39 -11.57 0.57
N PHE A 116 -8.30 -11.74 -0.20
CA PHE A 116 -7.59 -13.02 -0.28
C PHE A 116 -6.84 -13.35 1.02
N HIS A 117 -6.18 -12.37 1.64
CA HIS A 117 -5.55 -12.52 2.94
C HIS A 117 -6.54 -13.01 3.99
N HIS A 118 -7.70 -12.37 4.13
CA HIS A 118 -8.73 -12.82 5.08
C HIS A 118 -9.32 -14.19 4.74
N LYS A 119 -9.43 -14.53 3.45
CA LYS A 119 -9.97 -15.83 3.03
C LYS A 119 -9.01 -16.99 3.32
N PHE A 120 -7.71 -16.73 3.30
CA PHE A 120 -6.67 -17.74 3.35
C PHE A 120 -5.63 -17.50 4.45
N THR A 121 -6.04 -16.76 5.50
CA THR A 121 -5.16 -16.29 6.58
C THR A 121 -4.31 -17.43 7.12
N ASP A 122 -3.02 -17.15 7.29
CA ASP A 122 -2.02 -18.09 7.83
C ASP A 122 -1.88 -19.40 7.03
N THR A 123 -2.27 -19.39 5.76
CA THR A 123 -2.02 -20.51 4.83
C THR A 123 -1.04 -20.12 3.73
N GLU A 124 -0.63 -21.11 2.92
CA GLU A 124 0.22 -20.86 1.75
C GLU A 124 -0.45 -20.05 0.63
N ARG A 125 -1.77 -19.84 0.71
CA ARG A 125 -2.53 -19.03 -0.26
C ARG A 125 -2.71 -17.58 0.16
N ASP A 126 -2.29 -17.22 1.37
CA ASP A 126 -2.28 -15.83 1.82
C ASP A 126 -1.13 -15.05 1.15
N PRO A 127 -1.42 -13.93 0.45
CA PRO A 127 -0.42 -13.14 -0.28
C PRO A 127 0.67 -12.50 0.60
N HIS A 128 0.51 -12.48 1.92
CA HIS A 128 1.53 -11.99 2.85
C HIS A 128 1.52 -12.78 4.16
N THR A 129 1.48 -14.12 4.00
CA THR A 129 1.41 -15.07 5.12
C THR A 129 2.57 -14.92 6.11
N PRO A 130 2.30 -14.91 7.43
CA PRO A 130 3.36 -14.93 8.45
C PRO A 130 4.11 -16.27 8.48
N VAL A 131 3.55 -17.34 7.87
CA VAL A 131 4.21 -18.65 7.72
C VAL A 131 5.51 -18.54 6.89
N ASP A 132 5.60 -17.56 5.99
CA ASP A 132 6.81 -17.28 5.21
C ASP A 132 7.81 -16.37 5.97
N GLY A 133 7.48 -15.99 7.21
CA GLY A 133 8.34 -15.28 8.15
C GLY A 133 7.94 -13.84 8.42
N PHE A 134 8.45 -13.31 9.54
CA PHE A 134 8.16 -11.95 9.99
C PHE A 134 8.52 -10.90 8.93
N TRP A 135 9.77 -10.90 8.43
CA TRP A 135 10.20 -9.94 7.41
C TRP A 135 9.43 -10.09 6.09
N PHE A 136 9.03 -11.32 5.76
CA PHE A 136 8.24 -11.55 4.56
C PHE A 136 6.85 -10.92 4.65
N SER A 137 6.10 -11.23 5.70
CA SER A 137 4.76 -10.66 5.95
C SER A 137 4.80 -9.15 6.22
N HIS A 138 5.88 -8.63 6.82
CA HIS A 138 6.01 -7.21 7.12
C HIS A 138 6.26 -6.35 5.87
N ILE A 139 7.22 -6.72 5.01
CA ILE A 139 7.63 -5.86 3.88
C ILE A 139 8.06 -6.62 2.63
N ASN A 140 8.71 -7.79 2.73
CA ASN A 140 9.35 -8.39 1.55
C ASN A 140 8.35 -8.88 0.50
N TRP A 141 7.11 -9.21 0.91
CA TRP A 141 6.05 -9.62 -0.02
C TRP A 141 5.74 -8.56 -1.09
N ILE A 142 5.92 -7.27 -0.76
CA ILE A 142 5.67 -6.14 -1.66
C ILE A 142 6.62 -6.20 -2.86
N PHE A 143 7.85 -6.66 -2.66
CA PHE A 143 8.87 -6.76 -3.70
C PHE A 143 8.82 -8.07 -4.49
N ASN A 144 7.83 -8.94 -4.25
CA ASN A 144 7.69 -10.21 -4.95
C ASN A 144 6.35 -10.28 -5.70
N THR A 145 6.26 -9.52 -6.80
CA THR A 145 5.04 -9.35 -7.58
C THR A 145 4.53 -10.68 -8.14
N GLU A 146 5.44 -11.57 -8.58
CA GLU A 146 5.08 -12.88 -9.13
C GLU A 146 4.42 -13.77 -8.07
N TYR A 147 4.97 -13.84 -6.86
CA TYR A 147 4.37 -14.56 -5.73
C TYR A 147 2.96 -14.05 -5.45
N VAL A 148 2.78 -12.72 -5.40
CA VAL A 148 1.47 -12.12 -5.12
C VAL A 148 0.47 -12.42 -6.24
N ILE A 149 0.89 -12.36 -7.50
CA ILE A 149 0.05 -12.72 -8.67
C ILE A 149 -0.38 -14.19 -8.60
N GLU A 150 0.52 -15.09 -8.21
CA GLU A 150 0.23 -16.51 -8.06
C GLU A 150 -0.88 -16.74 -7.02
N LYS A 151 -0.82 -16.04 -5.88
CA LYS A 151 -1.80 -16.23 -4.78
C LYS A 151 -3.15 -15.56 -5.05
N VAL A 152 -3.14 -14.35 -5.62
CA VAL A 152 -4.34 -13.51 -5.83
C VAL A 152 -5.01 -13.79 -7.18
N GLY A 153 -4.25 -14.27 -8.16
CA GLY A 153 -4.71 -14.56 -9.52
C GLY A 153 -5.30 -13.32 -10.22
N LYS A 154 -6.34 -13.53 -11.04
CA LYS A 154 -6.95 -12.50 -11.90
C LYS A 154 -7.90 -11.53 -11.17
N ARG A 155 -7.75 -11.34 -9.84
CA ARG A 155 -8.58 -10.44 -9.01
C ARG A 155 -10.08 -10.67 -9.23
N LYS A 156 -10.49 -11.94 -9.16
CA LYS A 156 -11.89 -12.36 -9.42
C LYS A 156 -12.83 -12.02 -8.25
N ASN A 157 -12.27 -11.81 -7.06
CA ASN A 157 -12.99 -11.50 -5.83
C ASN A 157 -13.38 -10.01 -5.68
N VAL A 158 -13.17 -9.17 -6.70
CA VAL A 158 -13.49 -7.73 -6.71
C VAL A 158 -14.33 -7.32 -7.92
N GLY A 159 -15.24 -8.20 -8.34
CA GLY A 159 -16.14 -7.95 -9.47
C GLY A 159 -17.05 -6.72 -9.26
N ASP A 160 -17.41 -6.45 -8.01
CA ASP A 160 -18.15 -5.27 -7.53
C ASP A 160 -17.43 -3.95 -7.85
N LEU A 161 -16.11 -3.87 -7.62
CA LEU A 161 -15.33 -2.68 -7.96
C LEU A 161 -15.07 -2.59 -9.47
N ARG A 162 -14.74 -3.71 -10.12
CA ARG A 162 -14.39 -3.76 -11.55
C ARG A 162 -15.53 -3.33 -12.47
N LYS A 163 -16.78 -3.52 -12.06
CA LYS A 163 -17.97 -3.07 -12.81
C LYS A 163 -18.12 -1.54 -12.84
N GLN A 164 -17.53 -0.82 -11.89
CA GLN A 164 -17.67 0.63 -11.79
C GLN A 164 -16.60 1.37 -12.61
N PHE A 165 -17.02 2.37 -13.39
CA PHE A 165 -16.09 3.17 -14.21
C PHE A 165 -15.03 3.87 -13.37
N TYR A 166 -15.43 4.47 -12.25
CA TYR A 166 -14.54 5.18 -11.33
C TYR A 166 -13.31 4.35 -10.93
N TYR A 167 -13.50 3.13 -10.44
CA TYR A 167 -12.38 2.27 -10.03
C TYR A 167 -11.52 1.79 -11.21
N ARG A 168 -12.09 1.62 -12.41
CA ARG A 168 -11.31 1.32 -13.62
C ARG A 168 -10.47 2.51 -14.06
N PHE A 169 -11.00 3.72 -13.96
CA PHE A 169 -10.27 4.95 -14.24
C PHE A 169 -9.08 5.09 -13.29
N ILE A 170 -9.33 5.06 -11.97
CA ILE A 170 -8.29 5.13 -10.94
C ILE A 170 -7.22 4.06 -11.13
N HIS A 171 -7.59 2.82 -11.48
CA HIS A 171 -6.62 1.77 -11.77
C HIS A 171 -5.68 2.14 -12.92
N ARG A 172 -6.20 2.73 -14.01
CA ARG A 172 -5.39 3.12 -15.17
C ARG A 172 -4.51 4.35 -14.90
N THR A 173 -5.00 5.28 -14.07
CA THR A 173 -4.33 6.56 -13.79
C THR A 173 -3.65 6.60 -12.43
N TYR A 174 -3.51 5.45 -11.75
CA TYR A 174 -3.15 5.37 -10.33
C TYR A 174 -1.94 6.25 -9.99
N LEU A 175 -0.83 6.11 -10.72
CA LEU A 175 0.40 6.85 -10.44
C LEU A 175 0.27 8.36 -10.67
N LEU A 176 -0.62 8.80 -11.56
CA LEU A 176 -0.78 10.22 -11.86
C LEU A 176 -1.37 11.00 -10.67
N HIS A 177 -2.21 10.37 -9.85
CA HIS A 177 -2.88 11.04 -8.73
C HIS A 177 -1.94 11.42 -7.56
N PRO A 178 -1.12 10.51 -6.99
CA PRO A 178 -0.15 10.87 -5.96
C PRO A 178 0.98 11.74 -6.50
N LEU A 179 1.40 11.55 -7.76
CA LEU A 179 2.37 12.44 -8.39
C LEU A 179 1.81 13.86 -8.54
N ALA A 180 0.56 14.01 -8.98
CA ALA A 180 -0.08 15.32 -9.07
C ALA A 180 -0.19 16.00 -7.70
N LEU A 181 -0.55 15.26 -6.65
CA LEU A 181 -0.57 15.80 -5.29
C LEU A 181 0.83 16.22 -4.83
N GLY A 182 1.85 15.39 -5.05
CA GLY A 182 3.25 15.71 -4.72
C GLY A 182 3.74 16.98 -5.43
N ILE A 183 3.49 17.10 -6.74
CA ILE A 183 3.84 18.29 -7.53
C ILE A 183 3.10 19.54 -7.02
N LEU A 184 1.81 19.41 -6.70
CA LEU A 184 1.01 20.49 -6.15
C LEU A 184 1.59 20.98 -4.81
N LEU A 185 1.86 20.05 -3.88
CA LEU A 185 2.44 20.38 -2.58
C LEU A 185 3.82 21.03 -2.71
N TYR A 186 4.66 20.53 -3.62
CA TYR A 186 5.96 21.14 -3.89
C TYR A 186 5.83 22.57 -4.41
N LYS A 187 4.93 22.82 -5.38
CA LYS A 187 4.69 24.17 -5.92
C LYS A 187 4.13 25.12 -4.87
N LEU A 188 3.20 24.66 -4.03
CA LEU A 188 2.69 25.46 -2.91
C LEU A 188 3.79 25.77 -1.90
N GLY A 189 4.64 24.78 -1.60
CA GLY A 189 5.88 24.90 -0.84
C GLY A 189 6.75 26.06 -1.31
N VAL A 190 7.20 25.97 -2.56
CA VAL A 190 8.08 26.97 -3.17
C VAL A 190 7.39 28.34 -3.28
N GLY A 191 6.14 28.38 -3.75
CA GLY A 191 5.42 29.63 -4.01
C GLY A 191 5.20 30.46 -2.76
N LEU A 192 4.72 29.83 -1.68
CA LEU A 192 4.55 30.54 -0.41
C LEU A 192 5.92 31.02 0.14
N SER A 193 7.04 30.33 -0.17
CA SER A 193 8.39 30.62 0.38
C SER A 193 8.96 31.88 -0.23
N LEU A 194 8.73 32.05 -1.54
CA LEU A 194 9.03 33.27 -2.27
C LEU A 194 8.20 34.48 -1.81
N CYS A 195 7.03 34.26 -1.22
CA CYS A 195 6.17 35.32 -0.68
C CYS A 195 6.46 35.69 0.78
N GLY A 196 7.50 35.12 1.41
CA GLY A 196 7.80 35.35 2.83
C GLY A 196 6.77 34.77 3.79
N ALA A 197 5.82 33.97 3.30
CA ALA A 197 4.73 33.40 4.09
C ALA A 197 5.10 32.06 4.76
N TRP A 198 6.40 31.66 4.78
CA TRP A 198 6.89 30.43 5.45
C TRP A 198 7.68 30.65 6.72
N GLU A 199 8.02 31.89 7.06
CA GLU A 199 8.40 32.25 8.43
C GLU A 199 7.18 32.15 9.35
#